data_AF-A0A8T4PF55-F1
#
_entry.id   AF-A0A8T4PF55-F1
#
_cell.length_a   1.000
_cell.length_b   1.000
_cell.length_c   1.000
_cell.angle_alpha   90.00
_cell.angle_beta   90.00
_cell.angle_gamma   90.00
#
_symmetry.space_group_name_H-M   'P 1'
#
loop_
_entity.id
_entity.type
_entity.pdbx_description
1 polymer ?
#
loop_
_entity_poly.entity_id
_entity_poly.type
_entity_poly.pdbx_seq_one_letter_code
_entity_poly.pdbx_strand_id
1 'polypeptide(L)'
;MRVLAVKEYIPEKGGRESKAIVEYLRRFEDAIREALRYGKVDIAVGPDHALMPKPEALMIENFKARESLAKHIGGRVLKISKEFPQTLLLPGTGFQIVKTPLGAIYGVALRCPVALYGCPYVLSSNNHFDKETDAGEEDLAKQSDYNYIPGDSSKNKTKHKKKKITLEICSDHGKQRVDKDTFLEIILARDQFGGFYVGASNDDFDRYAIVCNSLKKFGDDSNENAVYCAEFNRAKRPKLRIIEPSMDAPNFRLYQLN
;
A
#
# COMPACT_ATOMS: atom_id res chain seq x y z
N MET A 1 -7.43 31.78 11.16
CA MET A 1 -8.16 30.65 10.54
C MET A 1 -8.33 29.58 11.62
N ARG A 2 -9.56 29.34 12.12
CA ARG A 2 -9.82 28.41 13.23
C ARG A 2 -9.78 26.98 12.71
N VAL A 3 -8.79 26.20 13.13
CA VAL A 3 -8.74 24.75 12.92
C VAL A 3 -9.87 24.14 13.75
N LEU A 4 -10.93 23.69 13.07
CA LEU A 4 -12.01 22.94 13.71
C LEU A 4 -11.41 21.61 14.19
N ALA A 5 -11.35 21.42 15.51
CA ALA A 5 -10.98 20.16 16.12
C ALA A 5 -12.02 19.10 15.70
N VAL A 6 -11.68 18.32 14.67
CA VAL A 6 -12.43 17.13 14.29
C VAL A 6 -12.23 16.13 15.43
N LYS A 7 -13.26 15.92 16.25
CA LYS A 7 -13.31 14.78 17.18
C LYS A 7 -13.01 13.52 16.37
N GLU A 8 -11.88 12.87 16.66
CA GLU A 8 -11.56 11.57 16.06
C GLU A 8 -12.68 10.59 16.39
N TYR A 9 -13.41 10.15 15.36
CA TYR A 9 -14.31 9.01 15.49
C TYR A 9 -13.44 7.76 15.64
N ILE A 10 -13.16 7.39 16.90
CA ILE A 10 -12.68 6.07 17.26
C ILE A 10 -13.97 5.23 17.41
N PRO A 11 -14.21 4.21 16.58
CA PRO A 11 -15.39 3.38 16.74
C PRO A 11 -15.32 2.72 18.13
N GLU A 12 -16.15 3.17 19.08
CA GLU A 12 -16.20 2.59 20.43
C GLU A 12 -16.62 1.11 20.42
N LYS A 13 -17.10 0.62 19.26
CA LYS A 13 -17.49 -0.78 19.01
C LYS A 13 -16.53 -1.53 18.06
N GLY A 14 -15.44 -0.92 17.61
CA GLY A 14 -14.39 -1.61 16.87
C GLY A 14 -13.39 -2.18 17.87
N GLY A 15 -13.15 -3.50 17.85
CA GLY A 15 -12.23 -4.18 18.76
C GLY A 15 -10.79 -3.63 18.70
N ARG A 16 -9.85 -4.33 19.36
CA ARG A 16 -8.42 -3.96 19.38
C ARG A 16 -7.82 -3.78 17.97
N GLU A 17 -8.39 -4.41 16.95
CA GLU A 17 -7.97 -4.33 15.54
C GLU A 17 -8.18 -2.94 14.92
N SER A 18 -9.30 -2.27 15.20
CA SER A 18 -9.56 -0.92 14.69
C SER A 18 -8.55 0.09 15.24
N LYS A 19 -8.09 -0.09 16.49
CA LYS A 19 -7.06 0.76 17.10
C LYS A 19 -5.70 0.59 16.43
N ALA A 20 -5.32 -0.63 16.07
CA ALA A 20 -4.03 -0.90 15.43
C ALA A 20 -3.97 -0.33 13.99
N ILE A 21 -5.06 -0.41 13.22
CA ILE A 21 -5.11 0.19 11.88
C ILE A 21 -5.06 1.72 11.97
N VAL A 22 -5.80 2.32 12.90
CA VAL A 22 -5.77 3.76 13.12
C VAL A 22 -4.36 4.22 13.52
N GLU A 23 -3.72 3.49 14.43
CA GLU A 23 -2.34 3.77 14.85
C GLU A 23 -1.35 3.62 13.69
N TYR A 24 -1.50 2.60 12.85
CA TYR A 24 -0.69 2.45 11.65
C TYR A 24 -0.87 3.63 10.68
N LEU A 25 -2.12 4.03 10.39
CA LEU A 25 -2.39 5.18 9.52
C LEU A 25 -1.85 6.49 10.10
N ARG A 26 -1.84 6.63 11.43
CA ARG A 26 -1.19 7.76 12.12
C ARG A 26 0.32 7.74 11.92
N ARG A 27 0.98 6.60 12.11
CA ARG A 27 2.43 6.44 11.83
C ARG A 27 2.76 6.69 10.37
N PHE A 28 1.91 6.23 9.46
CA PHE A 28 2.03 6.47 8.03
C PHE A 28 2.00 7.98 7.72
N GLU A 29 1.07 8.71 8.34
CA GLU A 29 0.97 10.17 8.25
C GLU A 29 2.21 10.88 8.85
N ASP A 30 2.63 10.47 10.05
CA ASP A 30 3.77 11.04 10.76
C ASP A 30 5.08 10.82 9.98
N ALA A 31 5.25 9.65 9.35
CA ALA A 31 6.39 9.36 8.48
C ALA A 31 6.45 10.29 7.27
N ILE A 32 5.29 10.64 6.66
CA ILE A 32 5.25 11.64 5.58
C ILE A 32 5.74 13.00 6.10
N ARG A 33 5.24 13.43 7.27
CA ARG A 33 5.63 14.72 7.88
C ARG A 33 7.12 14.77 8.19
N GLU A 34 7.67 13.70 8.76
CA GLU A 34 9.08 13.63 9.09
C GLU A 34 9.94 13.61 7.82
N ALA A 35 9.56 12.80 6.83
CA ALA A 35 10.26 12.75 5.54
C ALA A 35 10.25 14.10 4.81
N LEU A 36 9.20 14.90 4.98
CA LEU A 36 9.13 16.24 4.41
C LEU A 36 10.22 17.19 4.92
N ARG A 37 10.80 16.93 6.10
CA ARG A 37 11.96 17.68 6.62
C ARG A 37 13.22 17.47 5.79
N TYR A 38 13.31 16.34 5.09
CA TYR A 38 14.40 16.01 4.16
C TYR A 38 14.07 16.42 2.70
N GLY A 39 12.97 17.15 2.52
CA GLY A 39 12.47 17.74 1.27
C GLY A 39 11.22 17.03 0.75
N LYS A 40 10.98 16.98 -0.57
CA LYS A 40 9.70 16.45 -1.10
C LYS A 40 9.51 14.94 -0.86
N VAL A 41 8.25 14.50 -0.76
CA VAL A 41 7.85 13.08 -0.82
C VAL A 41 6.93 12.90 -2.02
N ASP A 42 7.32 12.06 -2.98
CA ASP A 42 6.54 11.79 -4.20
C ASP A 42 5.58 10.61 -3.98
N ILE A 43 6.01 9.57 -3.26
CA ILE A 43 5.19 8.38 -2.97
C ILE A 43 5.38 7.99 -1.50
N ALA A 44 4.28 7.67 -0.81
CA ALA A 44 4.31 6.99 0.47
C ALA A 44 3.67 5.62 0.30
N VAL A 45 4.40 4.56 0.67
CA VAL A 45 4.00 3.18 0.41
C VAL A 45 4.11 2.32 1.66
N GLY A 46 3.09 1.54 1.94
CA GLY A 46 2.99 0.60 3.04
C GLY A 46 2.98 -0.85 2.54
N PRO A 47 3.34 -1.81 3.40
CA PRO A 47 3.52 -3.21 3.00
C PRO A 47 2.21 -3.99 2.85
N ASP A 48 2.32 -5.26 2.43
CA ASP A 48 1.18 -6.18 2.42
C ASP A 48 0.66 -6.42 3.85
N HIS A 49 -0.65 -6.56 3.96
CA HIS A 49 -1.44 -6.68 5.19
C HIS A 49 -1.28 -5.52 6.19
N ALA A 50 -0.72 -4.37 5.81
CA ALA A 50 -0.57 -3.24 6.73
C ALA A 50 -1.90 -2.70 7.29
N LEU A 51 -2.98 -2.86 6.54
CA LEU A 51 -4.34 -2.48 6.95
C LEU A 51 -5.09 -3.65 7.60
N MET A 52 -4.38 -4.70 8.01
CA MET A 52 -4.92 -5.85 8.71
C MET A 52 -3.93 -6.35 9.79
N PRO A 53 -4.09 -5.94 11.05
CA PRO A 53 -3.07 -6.10 12.08
C PRO A 53 -2.80 -7.56 12.51
N LYS A 54 -3.61 -8.55 12.09
CA LYS A 54 -3.37 -9.98 12.28
C LYS A 54 -4.10 -10.80 11.19
N PRO A 55 -3.40 -11.50 10.29
CA PRO A 55 -4.06 -12.40 9.34
C PRO A 55 -4.78 -13.55 10.05
N GLU A 56 -4.24 -14.08 11.16
CA GLU A 56 -4.92 -15.17 11.89
C GLU A 56 -6.22 -14.72 12.58
N ALA A 57 -6.44 -13.41 12.74
CA ALA A 57 -7.68 -12.85 13.29
C ALA A 57 -8.75 -12.59 12.22
N LEU A 58 -8.58 -13.15 11.01
CA LEU A 58 -9.67 -13.33 10.05
C LEU A 58 -10.79 -14.23 10.59
N MET A 59 -10.52 -14.97 11.66
CA MET A 59 -11.51 -15.80 12.31
C MET A 59 -12.47 -14.93 13.16
N ILE A 60 -13.67 -14.72 12.62
CA ILE A 60 -14.95 -14.62 13.38
C ILE A 60 -15.40 -13.21 13.85
N GLU A 61 -14.72 -12.10 13.52
CA GLU A 61 -15.28 -10.76 13.81
C GLU A 61 -16.06 -10.14 12.62
N ASN A 62 -17.39 -10.32 12.70
CA ASN A 62 -18.49 -9.70 11.95
C ASN A 62 -18.08 -8.69 10.88
N PHE A 63 -17.98 -9.16 9.64
CA PHE A 63 -17.62 -8.41 8.43
C PHE A 63 -18.39 -7.08 8.24
N LYS A 64 -19.60 -6.90 8.81
CA LYS A 64 -20.29 -5.59 8.86
C LYS A 64 -19.50 -4.50 9.59
N ALA A 65 -18.77 -4.84 10.65
CA ALA A 65 -17.84 -3.94 11.32
C ALA A 65 -16.60 -3.62 10.46
N ARG A 66 -16.30 -4.46 9.47
CA ARG A 66 -15.21 -4.25 8.50
C ARG A 66 -15.62 -3.35 7.34
N GLU A 67 -16.90 -3.30 6.97
CA GLU A 67 -17.38 -2.30 5.98
C GLU A 67 -17.24 -0.87 6.51
N SER A 68 -17.58 -0.63 7.78
CA SER A 68 -17.36 0.67 8.43
C SER A 68 -15.88 0.99 8.58
N LEU A 69 -15.04 0.00 8.86
CA LEU A 69 -13.58 0.14 8.90
C LEU A 69 -12.99 0.49 7.52
N ALA A 70 -13.44 -0.17 6.43
CA ALA A 70 -13.00 0.15 5.07
C ALA A 70 -13.36 1.59 4.68
N LYS A 71 -14.59 2.04 5.02
CA LYS A 71 -14.99 3.45 4.85
C LYS A 71 -14.13 4.40 5.68
N HIS A 72 -13.79 4.02 6.91
CA HIS A 72 -12.92 4.80 7.78
C HIS A 72 -11.49 4.92 7.22
N ILE A 73 -10.90 3.80 6.78
CA ILE A 73 -9.59 3.76 6.12
C ILE A 73 -9.61 4.69 4.90
N GLY A 74 -10.58 4.51 3.99
CA GLY A 74 -10.71 5.36 2.80
C GLY A 74 -10.84 6.84 3.14
N GLY A 75 -11.66 7.17 4.14
CA GLY A 75 -11.82 8.55 4.63
C GLY A 75 -10.54 9.15 5.22
N ARG A 76 -9.78 8.37 6.00
CA ARG A 76 -8.51 8.81 6.60
C ARG A 76 -7.44 8.99 5.52
N VAL A 77 -7.29 8.03 4.61
CA VAL A 77 -6.34 8.11 3.48
C VAL A 77 -6.66 9.31 2.60
N LEU A 78 -7.94 9.58 2.34
CA LEU A 78 -8.37 10.78 1.61
C LEU A 78 -8.00 12.06 2.36
N LYS A 79 -8.18 12.11 3.68
CA LYS A 79 -7.76 13.25 4.52
C LYS A 79 -6.25 13.46 4.42
N ILE A 80 -5.45 12.40 4.58
CA ILE A 80 -3.98 12.45 4.43
C ILE A 80 -3.61 12.99 3.03
N SER A 81 -4.28 12.53 1.97
CA SER A 81 -3.99 13.02 0.61
C SER A 81 -4.25 14.51 0.43
N LYS A 82 -5.27 15.07 1.10
CA LYS A 82 -5.57 16.50 1.06
C LYS A 82 -4.47 17.32 1.72
N GLU A 83 -3.87 16.78 2.77
CA GLU A 83 -2.77 17.40 3.50
C GLU A 83 -1.44 17.29 2.74
N PHE A 84 -1.27 16.22 1.96
CA PHE A 84 -0.08 15.98 1.13
C PHE A 84 -0.44 15.84 -0.37
N PRO A 85 -0.90 16.93 -1.02
CA PRO A 85 -1.55 16.83 -2.33
C PRO A 85 -0.62 16.44 -3.49
N GLN A 86 0.69 16.48 -3.26
CA GLN A 86 1.72 16.12 -4.26
C GLN A 86 2.25 14.69 -4.07
N THR A 87 1.74 13.95 -3.08
CA THR A 87 2.22 12.63 -2.69
C THR A 87 1.18 11.58 -3.07
N LEU A 88 1.61 10.57 -3.83
CA LEU A 88 0.81 9.37 -4.07
C LEU A 88 0.83 8.48 -2.82
N LEU A 89 -0.33 8.11 -2.31
CA LEU A 89 -0.47 7.27 -1.12
C LEU A 89 -0.89 5.85 -1.51
N LEU A 90 -0.11 4.88 -1.04
CA LEU A 90 -0.33 3.44 -1.16
C LEU A 90 -0.17 2.83 0.24
N PRO A 91 -1.15 2.94 1.15
CA PRO A 91 -0.94 2.64 2.57
C PRO A 91 -0.77 1.15 2.89
N GLY A 92 -0.63 0.27 1.90
CA GLY A 92 -0.61 -1.18 2.09
C GLY A 92 -1.98 -1.82 1.89
N THR A 93 -2.06 -3.13 2.13
CA THR A 93 -3.27 -3.90 1.79
C THR A 93 -4.07 -4.30 3.03
N GLY A 94 -5.35 -4.59 2.79
CA GLY A 94 -6.24 -5.26 3.76
C GLY A 94 -7.45 -5.86 3.05
N PHE A 95 -8.08 -6.86 3.68
CA PHE A 95 -9.29 -7.47 3.13
C PHE A 95 -10.48 -6.52 3.20
N GLN A 96 -11.23 -6.44 2.11
CA GLN A 96 -12.46 -5.66 2.03
C GLN A 96 -13.57 -6.49 1.42
N ILE A 97 -14.80 -6.24 1.86
CA ILE A 97 -16.00 -6.82 1.27
C ILE A 97 -16.30 -6.08 -0.03
N VAL A 98 -16.54 -6.86 -1.08
CA VAL A 98 -16.80 -6.35 -2.41
C VAL A 98 -18.13 -6.89 -2.90
N LYS A 99 -18.89 -6.05 -3.61
CA LYS A 99 -20.07 -6.55 -4.33
C LYS A 99 -19.59 -7.26 -5.58
N THR A 100 -20.05 -8.49 -5.78
CA THR A 100 -19.82 -9.19 -7.04
C THR A 100 -20.53 -8.47 -8.20
N PRO A 101 -20.11 -8.67 -9.45
CA PRO A 101 -20.78 -8.09 -10.63
C PRO A 101 -22.28 -8.42 -10.71
N LEU A 102 -22.69 -9.54 -10.12
CA LEU A 102 -24.09 -9.99 -10.06
C LEU A 102 -24.90 -9.33 -8.92
N GLY A 103 -24.30 -8.45 -8.12
CA GLY A 103 -24.95 -7.57 -7.15
C GLY A 103 -25.56 -8.23 -5.90
N ALA A 104 -25.85 -9.54 -5.96
CA ALA A 104 -26.52 -10.31 -4.91
C ALA A 104 -25.56 -11.01 -3.95
N ILE A 105 -24.31 -11.26 -4.36
CA ILE A 105 -23.31 -11.97 -3.55
C ILE A 105 -22.22 -10.98 -3.12
N TYR A 106 -21.90 -10.98 -1.84
CA TYR A 106 -20.73 -10.29 -1.30
C TYR A 106 -19.54 -11.25 -1.33
N GLY A 107 -18.42 -10.79 -1.87
CA GLY A 107 -17.14 -11.50 -1.80
C GLY A 107 -16.12 -10.69 -0.99
N VAL A 108 -14.91 -11.20 -0.91
CA VAL A 108 -13.79 -10.55 -0.22
C VAL A 108 -12.62 -10.42 -1.19
N ALA A 109 -11.98 -9.25 -1.23
CA ALA A 109 -10.75 -9.04 -2.01
C ALA A 109 -9.66 -8.46 -1.10
N LEU A 110 -8.40 -8.80 -1.36
CA LEU A 110 -7.26 -8.16 -0.71
C LEU A 110 -6.89 -6.90 -1.51
N ARG A 111 -7.05 -5.73 -0.88
CA ARG A 111 -7.04 -4.43 -1.58
C ARG A 111 -6.00 -3.47 -1.03
N CYS A 112 -5.24 -2.81 -1.90
CA CYS A 112 -4.48 -1.59 -1.58
C CYS A 112 -5.27 -0.36 -2.00
N PRO A 113 -5.70 0.53 -1.08
CA PRO A 113 -6.23 1.84 -1.45
C PRO A 113 -5.18 2.68 -2.21
N VAL A 114 -5.64 3.52 -3.13
CA VAL A 114 -4.76 4.46 -3.86
C VAL A 114 -5.33 5.87 -3.70
N ALA A 115 -4.52 6.83 -3.25
CA ALA A 115 -4.96 8.22 -3.12
C ALA A 115 -3.95 9.24 -3.63
N LEU A 116 -4.44 10.24 -4.37
CA LEU A 116 -3.70 11.41 -4.83
C LEU A 116 -4.69 12.58 -4.96
N TYR A 117 -4.49 13.64 -4.18
CA TYR A 117 -5.42 14.77 -4.18
C TYR A 117 -5.47 15.48 -5.54
N GLY A 118 -6.67 15.96 -5.91
CA GLY A 118 -6.91 16.60 -7.19
C GLY A 118 -6.82 15.68 -8.41
N CYS A 119 -6.59 14.36 -8.22
CA CYS A 119 -6.62 13.39 -9.31
C CYS A 119 -8.00 12.72 -9.36
N PRO A 120 -8.89 13.11 -10.30
CA PRO A 120 -10.26 12.57 -10.36
C PRO A 120 -10.29 11.05 -10.60
N TYR A 121 -9.25 10.51 -11.24
CA TYR A 121 -9.07 9.08 -11.47
C TYR A 121 -8.56 8.30 -10.26
N VAL A 122 -8.16 8.98 -9.17
CA VAL A 122 -7.62 8.35 -7.95
C VAL A 122 -8.51 8.63 -6.72
N LEU A 123 -9.50 9.51 -6.84
CA LEU A 123 -10.38 9.93 -5.73
C LEU A 123 -11.81 9.36 -5.78
N SER A 124 -12.16 8.52 -6.76
CA SER A 124 -13.42 7.77 -6.75
C SER A 124 -13.33 6.55 -5.80
N SER A 125 -14.47 6.09 -5.29
CA SER A 125 -14.61 4.91 -4.39
C SER A 125 -14.09 3.59 -4.97
N ASN A 126 -13.55 3.61 -6.19
CA ASN A 126 -13.11 2.45 -6.97
C ASN A 126 -11.58 2.42 -7.19
N ASN A 127 -10.80 3.30 -6.56
CA ASN A 127 -9.34 3.31 -6.75
C ASN A 127 -8.63 2.50 -5.69
N HIS A 128 -8.63 1.21 -5.95
CA HIS A 128 -7.85 0.21 -5.24
C HIS A 128 -7.15 -0.67 -6.25
N PHE A 129 -6.07 -1.29 -5.81
CA PHE A 129 -5.47 -2.41 -6.49
C PHE A 129 -5.85 -3.69 -5.76
N ASP A 130 -6.43 -4.63 -6.49
CA ASP A 130 -6.85 -5.92 -5.96
C ASP A 130 -5.79 -6.95 -6.32
N LYS A 131 -5.42 -7.78 -5.34
CA LYS A 131 -4.50 -8.90 -5.56
C LYS A 131 -5.15 -9.90 -6.50
N GLU A 132 -4.44 -10.30 -7.56
CA GLU A 132 -4.97 -11.24 -8.56
C GLU A 132 -4.75 -12.69 -8.13
N THR A 133 -3.55 -12.98 -7.65
CA THR A 133 -3.10 -14.35 -7.37
C THR A 133 -3.51 -14.77 -5.97
N ASP A 134 -3.99 -16.00 -5.84
CA ASP A 134 -4.26 -16.59 -4.54
C ASP A 134 -2.97 -17.16 -3.92
N ALA A 135 -2.77 -16.87 -2.63
CA ALA A 135 -1.76 -17.45 -1.75
C ALA A 135 -2.37 -17.83 -0.39
N GLY A 136 -3.61 -18.35 -0.40
CA GLY A 136 -4.37 -18.72 0.79
C GLY A 136 -5.47 -17.73 1.17
N GLU A 137 -5.66 -16.66 0.39
CA GLU A 137 -6.78 -15.74 0.55
C GLU A 137 -8.14 -16.44 0.32
N GLU A 138 -8.21 -17.39 -0.60
CA GLU A 138 -9.42 -18.17 -0.90
C GLU A 138 -9.88 -19.01 0.31
N ASP A 139 -8.95 -19.71 0.95
CA ASP A 139 -9.26 -20.53 2.13
C ASP A 139 -9.69 -19.65 3.31
N LEU A 140 -9.03 -18.50 3.50
CA LEU A 140 -9.39 -17.52 4.52
C LEU A 140 -10.78 -16.91 4.28
N ALA A 141 -11.14 -16.64 3.02
CA ALA A 141 -12.47 -16.18 2.65
C ALA A 141 -13.53 -17.25 2.92
N LYS A 142 -13.27 -18.52 2.55
CA LYS A 142 -14.18 -19.65 2.79
C LYS A 142 -14.44 -19.91 4.27
N GLN A 143 -13.40 -19.83 5.11
CA GLN A 143 -13.52 -19.94 6.58
C GLN A 143 -14.42 -18.85 7.19
N SER A 144 -14.69 -17.80 6.42
CA SER A 144 -15.48 -16.64 6.81
C SER A 144 -16.85 -16.57 6.14
N ASP A 145 -17.30 -17.62 5.43
CA ASP A 145 -18.53 -17.63 4.62
C ASP A 145 -18.55 -16.64 3.44
N TYR A 146 -17.37 -16.30 2.90
CA TYR A 146 -17.22 -15.45 1.71
C TYR A 146 -16.49 -16.18 0.58
N ASN A 147 -16.70 -15.71 -0.65
CA ASN A 147 -15.87 -16.07 -1.79
C ASN A 147 -14.76 -15.05 -1.96
N TYR A 148 -13.53 -15.52 -2.17
CA TYR A 148 -12.44 -14.63 -2.59
C TYR A 148 -12.69 -14.17 -4.03
N ILE A 149 -12.52 -12.87 -4.26
CA ILE A 149 -12.68 -12.23 -5.56
C ILE A 149 -11.31 -11.75 -6.00
N PRO A 150 -10.67 -12.44 -6.96
CA PRO A 150 -9.37 -12.02 -7.46
C PRO A 150 -9.49 -10.68 -8.20
N GLY A 151 -8.41 -9.91 -8.11
CA GLY A 151 -8.21 -8.68 -8.88
C GLY A 151 -7.97 -8.92 -10.36
N ASP A 152 -7.59 -7.85 -11.03
CA ASP A 152 -7.30 -7.83 -12.47
C ASP A 152 -6.04 -6.98 -12.68
N SER A 153 -4.89 -7.64 -12.88
CA SER A 153 -3.58 -7.00 -13.03
C SER A 153 -3.49 -6.00 -14.17
N SER A 154 -4.37 -6.09 -15.17
CA SER A 154 -4.44 -5.07 -16.22
C SER A 154 -4.77 -3.67 -15.65
N LYS A 155 -5.40 -3.64 -14.47
CA LYS A 155 -5.79 -2.44 -13.73
C LYS A 155 -4.80 -2.05 -12.63
N ASN A 156 -3.79 -2.86 -12.34
CA ASN A 156 -2.81 -2.61 -11.29
C ASN A 156 -1.71 -1.59 -11.68
N LYS A 157 -2.14 -0.50 -12.32
CA LYS A 157 -1.27 0.50 -12.96
C LYS A 157 -1.79 1.90 -12.64
N THR A 158 -0.89 2.81 -12.29
CA THR A 158 -1.19 4.23 -12.10
C THR A 158 -0.13 5.12 -12.73
N LYS A 159 -0.41 6.42 -12.81
CA LYS A 159 0.55 7.42 -13.29
C LYS A 159 0.74 8.50 -12.24
N HIS A 160 1.99 8.77 -11.88
CA HIS A 160 2.37 9.87 -11.02
C HIS A 160 3.54 10.63 -11.63
N LYS A 161 3.44 11.97 -11.73
CA LYS A 161 4.47 12.83 -12.36
C LYS A 161 4.91 12.35 -13.76
N LYS A 162 3.94 11.95 -14.59
CA LYS A 162 4.12 11.38 -15.94
C LYS A 162 4.90 10.06 -15.98
N LYS A 163 5.13 9.42 -14.83
CA LYS A 163 5.76 8.10 -14.73
C LYS A 163 4.70 7.05 -14.50
N LYS A 164 4.77 5.96 -15.24
CA LYS A 164 3.92 4.79 -15.05
C LYS A 164 4.45 3.98 -13.88
N ILE A 165 3.55 3.63 -12.98
CA ILE A 165 3.81 2.84 -11.79
C ILE A 165 2.95 1.58 -11.89
N THR A 166 3.56 0.41 -11.75
CA THR A 166 2.86 -0.87 -11.61
C THR A 166 2.90 -1.28 -10.15
N LEU A 167 1.80 -1.79 -9.62
CA LEU A 167 1.73 -2.36 -8.28
C LEU A 167 1.51 -3.87 -8.37
N GLU A 168 2.27 -4.66 -7.63
CA GLU A 168 2.03 -6.08 -7.40
C GLU A 168 1.80 -6.31 -5.90
N ILE A 169 0.98 -7.29 -5.53
CA ILE A 169 0.75 -7.68 -4.14
C ILE A 169 1.23 -9.11 -3.91
N CYS A 170 2.30 -9.23 -3.12
CA CYS A 170 2.88 -10.48 -2.63
C CYS A 170 3.10 -11.50 -3.77
N SER A 171 2.29 -12.55 -3.82
CA SER A 171 2.39 -13.64 -4.79
C SER A 171 2.07 -13.25 -6.23
N ASP A 172 1.60 -12.02 -6.46
CA ASP A 172 1.44 -11.44 -7.79
C ASP A 172 2.80 -11.26 -8.48
N HIS A 173 3.85 -11.07 -7.68
CA HIS A 173 5.19 -10.82 -8.16
C HIS A 173 5.68 -11.95 -9.08
N GLY A 174 6.05 -11.58 -10.31
CA GLY A 174 6.54 -12.50 -11.33
C GLY A 174 5.47 -13.36 -11.99
N LYS A 175 4.19 -13.18 -11.62
CA LYS A 175 3.04 -13.81 -12.28
C LYS A 175 2.24 -12.80 -13.10
N GLN A 176 2.27 -11.53 -12.74
CA GLN A 176 1.65 -10.46 -13.50
C GLN A 176 2.58 -9.92 -14.57
N ARG A 177 2.03 -9.55 -15.73
CA ARG A 177 2.81 -8.90 -16.78
C ARG A 177 2.99 -7.42 -16.45
N VAL A 178 4.25 -7.02 -16.27
CA VAL A 178 4.63 -5.61 -16.17
C VAL A 178 4.80 -5.03 -17.58
N ASP A 179 4.22 -3.85 -17.82
CA ASP A 179 4.32 -3.20 -19.13
C ASP A 179 5.73 -2.63 -19.34
N LYS A 180 6.26 -2.72 -20.57
CA LYS A 180 7.62 -2.27 -20.92
C LYS A 180 7.88 -0.77 -20.65
N ASP A 181 6.83 0.05 -20.58
CA ASP A 181 6.92 1.49 -20.29
C ASP A 181 6.77 1.82 -18.78
N THR A 182 6.72 0.80 -17.92
CA THR A 182 6.70 0.98 -16.46
C THR A 182 8.03 1.56 -15.97
N PHE A 183 7.95 2.72 -15.32
CA PHE A 183 9.12 3.38 -14.74
C PHE A 183 9.47 2.81 -13.37
N LEU A 184 8.45 2.49 -12.58
CA LEU A 184 8.59 1.98 -11.22
C LEU A 184 7.58 0.85 -11.00
N GLU A 185 8.08 -0.30 -10.59
CA GLU A 185 7.32 -1.40 -10.02
C GLU A 185 7.36 -1.29 -8.50
N ILE A 186 6.21 -1.44 -7.86
CA ILE A 186 6.09 -1.48 -6.41
C ILE A 186 5.48 -2.84 -6.06
N ILE A 187 6.15 -3.60 -5.22
CA ILE A 187 5.72 -4.91 -4.76
C ILE A 187 5.39 -4.78 -3.28
N LEU A 188 4.11 -4.91 -2.93
CA LEU A 188 3.68 -4.93 -1.53
C LEU A 188 3.87 -6.35 -1.03
N ALA A 189 4.80 -6.57 -0.12
CA ALA A 189 5.13 -7.90 0.39
C ALA A 189 5.06 -7.95 1.92
N ARG A 190 4.99 -9.18 2.41
CA ARG A 190 5.16 -9.55 3.82
C ARG A 190 6.07 -10.77 3.87
N ASP A 191 7.32 -10.56 3.49
CA ASP A 191 8.33 -11.62 3.39
C ASP A 191 9.66 -11.17 4.03
N GLN A 192 10.77 -11.84 3.75
CA GLN A 192 12.10 -11.47 4.24
C GLN A 192 12.96 -10.74 3.19
N PHE A 193 12.44 -10.54 1.97
CA PHE A 193 13.20 -10.11 0.79
C PHE A 193 12.95 -8.63 0.42
N GLY A 194 12.40 -7.85 1.35
CA GLY A 194 12.18 -6.40 1.20
C GLY A 194 13.45 -5.60 0.85
N GLY A 195 13.33 -4.66 -0.09
CA GLY A 195 14.44 -3.86 -0.60
C GLY A 195 14.16 -3.17 -1.94
N PHE A 196 15.17 -2.49 -2.46
CA PHE A 196 15.14 -1.82 -3.76
C PHE A 196 15.96 -2.60 -4.78
N TYR A 197 15.45 -2.68 -6.01
CA TYR A 197 16.06 -3.41 -7.11
C TYR A 197 16.03 -2.55 -8.39
N VAL A 198 17.04 -2.71 -9.24
CA VAL A 198 17.07 -2.16 -10.61
C VAL A 198 17.12 -3.36 -11.55
N GLY A 199 16.14 -3.47 -12.45
CA GLY A 199 16.04 -4.60 -13.37
C GLY A 199 15.60 -5.91 -12.69
N ALA A 200 14.31 -6.04 -12.37
CA ALA A 200 13.76 -7.30 -11.91
C ALA A 200 14.05 -8.40 -12.94
N SER A 201 14.70 -9.49 -12.52
CA SER A 201 15.44 -10.46 -13.34
C SER A 201 14.65 -11.24 -14.40
N ASN A 202 13.35 -11.00 -14.49
CA ASN A 202 12.42 -11.84 -15.26
C ASN A 202 11.94 -11.20 -16.56
N ASP A 203 12.33 -9.95 -16.86
CA ASP A 203 11.85 -9.20 -18.03
C ASP A 203 12.98 -8.74 -18.97
N ASP A 204 12.62 -8.47 -20.23
CA ASP A 204 13.54 -8.00 -21.28
C ASP A 204 13.75 -6.47 -21.29
N PHE A 205 13.48 -5.78 -20.18
CA PHE A 205 13.57 -4.32 -20.07
C PHE A 205 13.90 -3.84 -18.64
N ASP A 206 14.56 -2.68 -18.56
CA ASP A 206 14.97 -2.07 -17.29
C ASP A 206 13.84 -1.24 -16.65
N ARG A 207 13.68 -1.40 -15.32
CA ARG A 207 12.82 -0.56 -14.47
C ARG A 207 13.37 -0.46 -13.06
N TYR A 208 12.88 0.51 -12.29
CA TYR A 208 13.04 0.52 -10.84
C TYR A 208 12.01 -0.41 -10.20
N ALA A 209 12.39 -1.17 -9.18
CA ALA A 209 11.49 -1.98 -8.39
C ALA A 209 11.72 -1.76 -6.90
N ILE A 210 10.64 -1.67 -6.11
CA ILE A 210 10.69 -1.61 -4.65
C ILE A 210 9.81 -2.70 -4.07
N VAL A 211 10.39 -3.58 -3.28
CA VAL A 211 9.68 -4.54 -2.44
C VAL A 211 9.48 -3.92 -1.06
N CYS A 212 8.25 -3.48 -0.80
CA CYS A 212 7.83 -2.86 0.46
C CYS A 212 7.43 -3.97 1.44
N ASN A 213 8.09 -4.05 2.59
CA ASN A 213 8.01 -5.19 3.49
C ASN A 213 7.84 -4.78 4.96
N SER A 214 6.80 -5.33 5.59
CA SER A 214 6.44 -5.11 7.00
C SER A 214 7.36 -5.80 8.01
N LEU A 215 8.08 -6.86 7.64
CA LEU A 215 8.77 -7.74 8.60
C LEU A 215 10.22 -7.33 8.90
N LYS A 216 10.80 -6.42 8.12
CA LYS A 216 12.22 -6.08 8.25
C LYS A 216 12.43 -5.06 9.36
N LYS A 217 12.76 -5.56 10.56
CA LYS A 217 13.11 -4.77 11.75
C LYS A 217 14.24 -3.79 11.43
N PHE A 218 14.12 -2.58 11.95
CA PHE A 218 15.17 -1.57 11.88
C PHE A 218 16.35 -2.02 12.76
N GLY A 219 17.55 -2.15 12.18
CA GLY A 219 18.76 -2.49 12.94
C GLY A 219 19.07 -3.98 13.13
N ASP A 220 18.50 -4.88 12.32
CA ASP A 220 19.09 -6.22 12.18
C ASP A 220 20.28 -6.09 11.21
N ASP A 221 21.46 -5.87 11.79
CA ASP A 221 22.75 -5.69 11.09
C ASP A 221 23.20 -6.93 10.30
N SER A 222 22.38 -7.97 10.22
CA SER A 222 22.68 -9.23 9.54
C SER A 222 22.24 -9.26 8.06
N ASN A 223 21.79 -8.14 7.48
CA ASN A 223 21.44 -8.11 6.06
C ASN A 223 21.98 -6.84 5.39
N GLU A 224 23.11 -7.01 4.70
CA GLU A 224 23.82 -6.07 3.82
C GLU A 224 22.99 -5.51 2.64
N ASN A 225 21.67 -5.70 2.62
CA ASN A 225 20.78 -5.30 1.53
C ASN A 225 20.04 -3.97 1.78
N ALA A 226 20.66 -3.03 2.51
CA ALA A 226 20.32 -1.62 2.36
C ALA A 226 21.07 -1.10 1.12
N VAL A 227 20.48 -1.30 -0.06
CA VAL A 227 21.09 -0.89 -1.33
C VAL A 227 21.23 0.64 -1.33
N TYR A 228 22.46 1.10 -1.13
CA TYR A 228 22.84 2.49 -1.25
C TYR A 228 22.81 2.85 -2.74
N CYS A 229 21.81 3.62 -3.17
CA CYS A 229 21.61 4.04 -4.57
C CYS A 229 22.64 5.06 -5.08
N ALA A 230 23.92 4.91 -4.73
CA ALA A 230 24.99 5.82 -5.13
C ALA A 230 25.62 5.49 -6.50
N GLU A 231 25.39 4.31 -7.06
CA GLU A 231 26.19 3.81 -8.20
C GLU A 231 25.56 3.90 -9.60
N PHE A 232 24.39 4.52 -9.78
CA PHE A 232 23.83 4.73 -11.12
C PHE A 232 23.83 6.21 -11.54
N ASN A 233 24.43 6.44 -12.69
CA ASN A 233 24.95 7.70 -13.22
C ASN A 233 24.03 8.92 -13.06
N ARG A 234 24.64 9.98 -12.51
CA ARG A 234 24.08 11.27 -12.11
C ARG A 234 24.04 12.24 -13.29
N ALA A 235 22.89 12.42 -13.95
CA ALA A 235 22.43 13.71 -14.48
C ALA A 235 21.17 13.53 -15.35
N LYS A 236 20.14 14.34 -15.07
CA LYS A 236 18.94 14.60 -15.91
C LYS A 236 17.81 13.56 -15.95
N ARG A 237 17.61 12.74 -14.91
CA ARG A 237 16.35 11.99 -14.75
C ARG A 237 15.48 12.56 -13.60
N PRO A 238 14.13 12.50 -13.71
CA PRO A 238 13.24 13.05 -12.69
C PRO A 238 13.28 12.20 -11.42
N LYS A 239 13.69 12.81 -10.31
CA LYS A 239 13.86 12.11 -9.04
C LYS A 239 12.52 11.81 -8.39
N LEU A 240 12.25 10.54 -8.06
CA LEU A 240 11.16 10.16 -7.15
C LEU A 240 11.72 9.90 -5.75
N ARG A 241 11.09 10.47 -4.74
CA ARG A 241 11.37 10.23 -3.32
C ARG A 241 10.22 9.43 -2.73
N ILE A 242 10.55 8.24 -2.26
CA ILE A 242 9.58 7.24 -1.85
C ILE A 242 9.86 6.93 -0.39
N ILE A 243 8.81 6.88 0.42
CA ILE A 243 8.94 6.46 1.81
C ILE A 243 8.18 5.18 2.08
N GLU A 244 8.77 4.35 2.94
CA GLU A 244 8.18 3.13 3.46
C GLU A 244 8.10 3.24 4.98
N PRO A 245 6.94 3.62 5.55
CA PRO A 245 6.74 3.68 6.99
C PRO A 245 6.80 2.29 7.61
N SER A 246 7.44 2.17 8.78
CA SER A 246 7.44 0.93 9.54
C SER A 246 6.08 0.66 10.17
N MET A 247 5.66 -0.61 10.16
CA MET A 247 4.48 -1.04 10.91
C MET A 247 4.73 -1.04 12.42
N ASP A 248 5.93 -1.43 12.84
CA ASP A 248 6.23 -1.77 14.22
C ASP A 248 6.96 -0.66 15.01
N ALA A 249 7.53 0.33 14.31
CA ALA A 249 8.35 1.38 14.90
C ALA A 249 8.03 2.77 14.32
N PRO A 250 8.33 3.87 15.03
CA PRO A 250 8.08 5.24 14.57
C PRO A 250 9.11 5.73 13.53
N ASN A 251 9.63 4.84 12.68
CA ASN A 251 10.65 5.14 11.67
C ASN A 251 10.16 4.81 10.25
N PHE A 252 10.92 5.21 9.25
CA PHE A 252 10.64 4.97 7.84
C PHE A 252 11.93 4.78 7.05
N ARG A 253 11.84 4.13 5.89
CA ARG A 253 12.89 4.16 4.86
C ARG A 253 12.62 5.25 3.86
N LEU A 254 13.67 5.90 3.39
CA LEU A 254 13.62 6.91 2.33
C LEU A 254 14.43 6.43 1.13
N TYR A 255 13.76 6.20 0.02
CA TYR A 255 14.38 5.88 -1.28
C TYR A 255 14.41 7.13 -2.15
N GLN A 256 15.52 7.38 -2.83
CA GLN A 256 15.63 8.44 -3.83
C GLN A 256 16.06 7.84 -5.17
N LEU A 257 15.10 7.74 -6.10
CA LEU A 257 15.33 7.27 -7.46
C LEU A 257 15.89 8.42 -8.29
N ASN A 258 16.87 8.15 -9.15
CA ASN A 258 17.46 9.14 -10.06
C ASN A 258 16.87 9.04 -11.46
#